data_AF-A0A924TY97-F1
#
_entry.id   AF-A0A924TY97-F1
#
_cell.length_a   1.000
_cell.length_b   1.000
_cell.length_c   1.000
_cell.angle_alpha   90.00
_cell.angle_beta   90.00
_cell.angle_gamma   90.00
#
_symmetry.space_group_name_H-M   'P 1'
#
loop_
_entity.id
_entity.type
_entity.pdbx_description
1 polymer ?
#
loop_
_entity_poly.entity_id
_entity_poly.type
_entity_poly.pdbx_seq_one_letter_code
_entity_poly.pdbx_strand_id
1 'polypeptide(L)'
;MSDSATQQDNEQQDDEQSVRVHSLHVHPVKSCAGIALGESLLIETGLEFDRAWMVVNAQGDCITQRQLPRMALVRPQLKSLEMVLRAPGMLALHVALDTVEKPVRVTVWDDEVAAYDMGDLCAQWFSDFLGQPLRLARFDPEQKRLSERGWTGDIAAENAFADGFPMLVTSVAGLGELNRRLVANGHAEVAMERFRPNLVLDGLDAHGEDALDEIVFDTDDGPVRLKLVKPCGRCPIPDVDPATAETGA
;
A
#
# COMPACT_ATOMS: atom_id res chain seq x y z
N MET A 1 -22.26 -32.09 -52.98
CA MET A 1 -21.55 -30.82 -53.26
C MET A 1 -21.92 -29.89 -52.12
N SER A 2 -20.96 -29.78 -51.22
CA SER A 2 -20.96 -29.04 -49.97
C SER A 2 -20.87 -27.54 -50.22
N ASP A 3 -21.64 -26.74 -49.49
CA ASP A 3 -21.20 -25.40 -49.10
C ASP A 3 -21.26 -25.35 -47.58
N SER A 4 -20.07 -25.48 -47.00
CA SER A 4 -19.80 -25.38 -45.57
C SER A 4 -19.61 -23.91 -45.23
N ALA A 5 -20.30 -23.49 -44.17
CA ALA A 5 -20.07 -22.23 -43.50
C ALA A 5 -18.61 -22.11 -43.03
N THR A 6 -18.00 -20.94 -43.24
CA THR A 6 -16.77 -20.56 -42.53
C THR A 6 -17.14 -19.42 -41.59
N GLN A 7 -17.43 -19.77 -40.34
CA GLN A 7 -17.28 -18.87 -39.20
C GLN A 7 -15.80 -18.54 -39.06
N GLN A 8 -15.46 -17.26 -39.12
CA GLN A 8 -14.15 -16.77 -38.72
C GLN A 8 -14.21 -16.52 -37.22
N ASP A 9 -13.64 -17.44 -36.46
CA ASP A 9 -13.33 -17.23 -35.05
C ASP A 9 -12.23 -16.16 -34.97
N ASN A 10 -12.57 -15.06 -34.31
CA ASN A 10 -11.66 -13.94 -34.07
C ASN A 10 -10.89 -14.25 -32.78
N GLU A 11 -9.79 -14.99 -32.88
CA GLU A 11 -8.87 -15.22 -31.77
C GLU A 11 -8.25 -13.86 -31.38
N GLN A 12 -8.69 -13.32 -30.24
CA GLN A 12 -7.97 -12.24 -29.56
C GLN A 12 -6.63 -12.80 -29.13
N GLN A 13 -5.58 -12.35 -29.81
CA GLN A 13 -4.22 -12.71 -29.49
C GLN A 13 -3.84 -11.89 -28.25
N ASP A 14 -3.99 -12.49 -27.07
CA ASP A 14 -3.52 -11.92 -25.82
C ASP A 14 -2.00 -11.73 -25.94
N ASP A 15 -1.55 -10.47 -25.96
CA ASP A 15 -0.13 -10.12 -26.03
C ASP A 15 0.49 -10.43 -24.66
N GLU A 16 0.88 -11.70 -24.44
CA GLU A 16 1.51 -12.16 -23.21
C GLU A 16 2.88 -11.49 -23.04
N GLN A 17 2.92 -10.46 -22.19
CA GLN A 17 4.15 -9.79 -21.79
C GLN A 17 4.74 -10.44 -20.54
N SER A 18 6.02 -10.83 -20.61
CA SER A 18 6.74 -11.35 -19.45
C SER A 18 7.17 -10.23 -18.52
N VAL A 19 6.70 -10.25 -17.27
CA VAL A 19 7.14 -9.34 -16.19
C VAL A 19 7.78 -10.13 -15.05
N ARG A 20 8.56 -9.46 -14.22
CA ARG A 20 9.12 -10.03 -12.99
C ARG A 20 8.88 -9.12 -11.80
N VAL A 21 8.76 -9.72 -10.62
CA VAL A 21 8.77 -8.98 -9.35
C VAL A 21 10.17 -8.42 -9.13
N HIS A 22 10.30 -7.10 -9.13
CA HIS A 22 11.54 -6.42 -8.75
C HIS A 22 11.67 -6.31 -7.23
N SER A 23 10.59 -5.92 -6.57
CA SER A 23 10.54 -5.85 -5.11
C SER A 23 9.11 -5.85 -4.59
N LEU A 24 8.94 -6.34 -3.36
CA LEU A 24 7.70 -6.33 -2.60
C LEU A 24 7.84 -5.41 -1.40
N HIS A 25 6.77 -4.69 -1.07
CA HIS A 25 6.76 -3.75 0.05
C HIS A 25 5.43 -3.79 0.80
N VAL A 26 5.51 -3.69 2.11
CA VAL A 26 4.35 -3.46 2.98
C VAL A 26 4.55 -2.20 3.80
N HIS A 27 3.45 -1.53 4.13
CA HIS A 27 3.42 -0.33 4.94
C HIS A 27 2.51 -0.57 6.14
N PRO A 28 3.00 -1.26 7.19
CA PRO A 28 2.13 -1.79 8.25
C PRO A 28 1.25 -0.73 8.91
N VAL A 29 1.84 0.42 9.23
CA VAL A 29 1.10 1.58 9.72
C VAL A 29 0.86 2.54 8.55
N LYS A 30 -0.41 2.86 8.30
CA LYS A 30 -0.83 3.86 7.31
C LYS A 30 0.00 5.13 7.50
N SER A 31 0.57 5.63 6.40
CA SER A 31 1.38 6.86 6.36
C SER A 31 2.78 6.79 7.00
N CYS A 32 3.21 5.65 7.55
CA CYS A 32 4.58 5.43 8.04
C CYS A 32 5.49 4.79 6.98
N ALA A 33 6.78 4.63 7.26
CA ALA A 33 7.72 4.02 6.32
C ALA A 33 7.31 2.57 5.93
N GLY A 34 7.69 2.17 4.72
CA GLY A 34 7.51 0.80 4.23
C GLY A 34 8.62 -0.15 4.68
N ILE A 35 8.38 -1.43 4.50
CA ILE A 35 9.33 -2.54 4.69
C ILE A 35 9.44 -3.28 3.36
N ALA A 36 10.66 -3.41 2.84
CA ALA A 36 10.92 -4.28 1.71
C ALA A 36 10.93 -5.75 2.16
N LEU A 37 10.27 -6.62 1.38
CA LEU A 37 10.11 -8.04 1.66
C LEU A 37 10.74 -8.89 0.54
N GLY A 38 11.23 -10.06 0.91
CA GLY A 38 11.63 -11.09 -0.08
C GLY A 38 10.44 -11.91 -0.57
N GLU A 39 9.44 -12.11 0.31
CA GLU A 39 8.20 -12.85 0.06
C GLU A 39 7.11 -12.31 1.00
N SER A 40 5.84 -12.55 0.66
CA SER A 40 4.70 -12.17 1.48
C SER A 40 3.48 -13.01 1.10
N LEU A 41 2.62 -13.30 2.07
CA LEU A 41 1.32 -13.89 1.81
C LEU A 41 0.39 -12.83 1.19
N LEU A 42 -0.27 -13.17 0.09
CA LEU A 42 -1.37 -12.38 -0.45
C LEU A 42 -2.68 -12.86 0.20
N ILE A 43 -3.35 -11.97 0.91
CA ILE A 43 -4.65 -12.17 1.55
C ILE A 43 -5.72 -11.29 0.90
N GLU A 44 -6.96 -11.38 1.35
CA GLU A 44 -8.12 -10.66 0.79
C GLU A 44 -7.93 -9.14 0.78
N THR A 45 -7.16 -8.60 1.72
CA THR A 45 -6.87 -7.16 1.85
C THR A 45 -5.55 -6.72 1.23
N GLY A 46 -4.87 -7.56 0.45
CA GLY A 46 -3.56 -7.29 -0.15
C GLY A 46 -2.44 -8.10 0.49
N LEU A 47 -1.20 -7.58 0.49
CA LEU A 47 -0.09 -8.25 1.18
C LEU A 47 -0.34 -8.27 2.70
N GLU A 48 0.02 -9.37 3.36
CA GLU A 48 -0.19 -9.51 4.80
C GLU A 48 0.44 -8.35 5.58
N PHE A 49 -0.30 -7.86 6.57
CA PHE A 49 0.01 -6.69 7.40
C PHE A 49 0.02 -5.34 6.68
N ASP A 50 -0.24 -5.26 5.38
CA ASP A 50 -0.22 -3.99 4.68
C ASP A 50 -1.36 -3.06 5.13
N ARG A 51 -1.00 -1.85 5.62
CA ARG A 51 -1.92 -0.87 6.21
C ARG A 51 -2.90 -1.50 7.22
N ALA A 52 -2.46 -2.50 7.98
CA ALA A 52 -3.25 -3.13 9.03
C ALA A 52 -3.39 -2.25 10.30
N TRP A 53 -2.55 -1.23 10.45
CA TRP A 53 -2.64 -0.23 11.51
C TRP A 53 -2.80 1.18 10.95
N MET A 54 -3.42 2.06 11.74
CA MET A 54 -3.63 3.47 11.40
C MET A 54 -3.54 4.34 12.65
N VAL A 55 -2.88 5.48 12.53
CA VAL A 55 -2.86 6.49 13.58
C VAL A 55 -4.14 7.31 13.48
N VAL A 56 -4.79 7.55 14.62
CA VAL A 56 -6.06 8.28 14.72
C VAL A 56 -6.00 9.38 15.76
N ASN A 57 -6.81 10.43 15.58
CA ASN A 57 -7.01 11.47 16.58
C ASN A 57 -7.98 11.02 17.69
N ALA A 58 -8.33 11.94 18.60
CA ALA A 58 -9.27 11.67 19.69
C ALA A 58 -10.72 11.38 19.23
N GLN A 59 -11.07 11.75 18.00
CA GLN A 59 -12.37 11.50 17.37
C GLN A 59 -12.40 10.17 16.61
N GLY A 60 -11.25 9.49 16.47
CA GLY A 60 -11.12 8.26 15.68
C GLY A 60 -10.86 8.52 14.20
N ASP A 61 -10.60 9.77 13.78
CA ASP A 61 -10.33 10.09 12.38
C ASP A 61 -8.88 9.77 12.01
N CYS A 62 -8.69 9.26 10.79
CA CYS A 62 -7.37 8.96 10.27
C CYS A 62 -6.44 10.17 10.26
N ILE A 63 -5.22 9.97 10.74
CA ILE A 63 -4.10 10.89 10.60
C ILE A 63 -3.13 10.37 9.57
N THR A 64 -2.74 11.23 8.65
CA THR A 64 -1.96 10.86 7.48
C THR A 64 -0.71 11.70 7.30
N GLN A 65 0.20 11.20 6.46
CA GLN A 65 1.43 11.89 6.07
C GLN A 65 1.15 13.26 5.40
N ARG A 66 -0.06 13.44 4.84
CA ARG A 66 -0.51 14.73 4.28
C ARG A 66 -0.65 15.80 5.35
N GLN A 67 -1.09 15.41 6.55
CA GLN A 67 -1.24 16.30 7.69
C GLN A 67 0.06 16.39 8.48
N LEU A 68 0.72 15.25 8.69
CA LEU A 68 1.94 15.14 9.49
C LEU A 68 3.04 14.41 8.70
N PRO A 69 3.82 15.12 7.86
CA PRO A 69 4.91 14.52 7.08
C PRO A 69 5.90 13.71 7.92
N ARG A 70 6.11 14.09 9.19
CA ARG A 70 6.96 13.39 10.16
C ARG A 70 6.60 11.91 10.36
N MET A 71 5.38 11.48 10.03
CA MET A 71 5.01 10.06 10.04
C MET A 71 5.92 9.21 9.16
N ALA A 72 6.52 9.78 8.10
CA ALA A 72 7.49 9.11 7.23
C ALA A 72 8.71 8.56 8.00
N LEU A 73 9.06 9.19 9.13
CA LEU A 73 10.22 8.85 9.94
C LEU A 73 9.93 7.72 10.94
N VAL A 74 8.67 7.34 11.11
CA VAL A 74 8.29 6.15 11.87
C VAL A 74 8.59 4.94 11.00
N ARG A 75 9.55 4.12 11.42
CA ARG A 75 10.05 2.94 10.72
C ARG A 75 9.57 1.67 11.41
N PRO A 76 8.61 0.95 10.81
CA PRO A 76 8.21 -0.36 11.29
C PRO A 76 9.25 -1.42 10.94
N GLN A 77 9.34 -2.44 11.79
CA GLN A 77 10.03 -3.70 11.51
C GLN A 77 9.13 -4.83 12.01
N LEU A 78 8.75 -5.74 11.12
CA LEU A 78 8.01 -6.94 11.49
C LEU A 78 8.98 -8.01 12.00
N LYS A 79 8.62 -8.64 13.12
CA LYS A 79 9.23 -9.84 13.66
C LYS A 79 8.15 -10.88 13.89
N SER A 80 8.54 -12.09 14.27
CA SER A 80 7.64 -13.24 14.38
C SER A 80 6.36 -13.01 15.20
N LEU A 81 6.42 -12.23 16.30
CA LEU A 81 5.28 -11.99 17.19
C LEU A 81 5.01 -10.52 17.48
N GLU A 82 5.82 -9.62 16.92
CA GLU A 82 5.75 -8.19 17.22
C GLU A 82 6.10 -7.34 16.00
N MET A 83 5.50 -6.16 15.93
CA MET A 83 5.99 -5.05 15.15
C MET A 83 6.79 -4.12 16.06
N VAL A 84 8.03 -3.80 15.69
CA VAL A 84 8.85 -2.80 16.38
C VAL A 84 8.81 -1.50 15.60
N LEU A 85 8.37 -0.43 16.23
CA LEU A 85 8.37 0.92 15.68
C LEU A 85 9.57 1.71 16.21
N ARG A 86 10.29 2.37 15.30
CA ARG A 86 11.41 3.27 15.64
C ARG A 86 11.19 4.63 14.99
N ALA A 87 11.57 5.69 15.70
CA ALA A 87 11.59 7.04 15.16
C ALA A 87 12.73 7.85 15.80
N PRO A 88 13.22 8.92 15.14
CA PRO A 88 14.28 9.75 15.70
C PRO A 88 13.94 10.30 17.08
N GLY A 89 14.85 10.11 18.05
CA GLY A 89 14.68 10.59 19.43
C GLY A 89 13.74 9.77 20.31
N MET A 90 13.13 8.70 19.78
CA MET A 90 12.20 7.84 20.52
C MET A 90 12.84 6.51 20.91
N LEU A 91 12.44 5.98 22.08
CA LEU A 91 12.69 4.57 22.40
C LEU A 91 11.89 3.68 21.44
N ALA A 92 12.37 2.44 21.23
CA ALA A 92 11.65 1.48 20.40
C ALA A 92 10.31 1.12 21.05
N LEU A 93 9.22 1.21 20.28
CA LEU A 93 7.91 0.74 20.68
C LEU A 93 7.70 -0.67 20.15
N HIS A 94 7.36 -1.59 21.04
CA HIS A 94 7.03 -2.97 20.71
C HIS A 94 5.52 -3.13 20.72
N VAL A 95 4.96 -3.56 19.59
CA VAL A 95 3.52 -3.76 19.39
C VAL A 95 3.30 -5.24 19.10
N ALA A 96 2.67 -5.97 20.02
CA ALA A 96 2.38 -7.39 19.83
C ALA A 96 1.36 -7.60 18.70
N LEU A 97 1.59 -8.62 17.85
CA LEU A 97 0.75 -8.91 16.70
C LEU A 97 -0.51 -9.72 17.04
N ASP A 98 -0.61 -10.27 18.25
CA ASP A 98 -1.72 -11.11 18.71
C ASP A 98 -2.57 -10.45 19.81
N THR A 99 -2.18 -9.25 20.22
CA THR A 99 -2.80 -8.54 21.35
C THR A 99 -3.44 -7.25 20.88
N VAL A 100 -4.63 -6.99 21.40
CA VAL A 100 -5.38 -5.75 21.23
C VAL A 100 -6.02 -5.38 22.58
N GLU A 101 -6.33 -4.11 22.82
CA GLU A 101 -6.93 -3.71 24.09
C GLU A 101 -8.46 -3.73 24.06
N LYS A 102 -9.07 -2.92 23.18
CA LYS A 102 -10.53 -2.79 23.14
C LYS A 102 -11.06 -2.49 21.73
N PRO A 103 -12.27 -2.95 21.38
CA PRO A 103 -12.93 -2.55 20.15
C PRO A 103 -13.20 -1.04 20.12
N VAL A 104 -13.02 -0.44 18.96
CA VAL A 104 -13.29 0.97 18.66
C VAL A 104 -13.88 1.11 17.25
N ARG A 105 -14.44 2.28 16.98
CA ARG A 105 -14.82 2.70 15.63
C ARG A 105 -13.89 3.81 15.19
N VAL A 106 -13.37 3.70 13.97
CA VAL A 106 -12.45 4.69 13.40
C VAL A 106 -12.87 5.02 11.97
N THR A 107 -12.52 6.23 11.53
CA THR A 107 -12.87 6.72 10.21
C THR A 107 -11.64 6.75 9.32
N VAL A 108 -11.71 6.08 8.17
CA VAL A 108 -10.72 6.15 7.09
C VAL A 108 -11.41 6.71 5.84
N TRP A 109 -11.06 7.95 5.47
CA TRP A 109 -11.80 8.70 4.44
C TRP A 109 -13.29 8.83 4.80
N ASP A 110 -14.18 8.33 3.93
CA ASP A 110 -15.62 8.37 4.13
C ASP A 110 -16.15 7.09 4.82
N ASP A 111 -15.27 6.13 5.14
CA ASP A 111 -15.64 4.85 5.73
C ASP A 111 -15.42 4.83 7.25
N GLU A 112 -16.47 4.59 8.01
CA GLU A 112 -16.37 4.22 9.43
C GLU A 112 -16.25 2.69 9.56
N VAL A 113 -15.20 2.21 10.21
CA VAL A 113 -14.85 0.78 10.29
C VAL A 113 -14.58 0.32 11.72
N ALA A 114 -14.78 -0.97 11.97
CA ALA A 114 -14.44 -1.60 13.23
C ALA A 114 -12.93 -1.80 13.27
N ALA A 115 -12.37 -1.54 14.44
CA ALA A 115 -10.96 -1.62 14.71
C ALA A 115 -10.74 -1.94 16.18
N TYR A 116 -9.48 -2.13 16.55
CA TYR A 116 -9.06 -2.27 17.92
C TYR A 116 -8.05 -1.20 18.30
N ASP A 117 -8.22 -0.65 19.49
CA ASP A 117 -7.23 0.22 20.11
C ASP A 117 -6.00 -0.58 20.55
N MET A 118 -4.81 -0.06 20.25
CA MET A 118 -3.53 -0.70 20.59
C MET A 118 -2.93 -0.21 21.91
N GLY A 119 -3.68 0.57 22.67
CA GLY A 119 -3.37 0.90 24.05
C GLY A 119 -2.64 2.20 24.30
N ASP A 120 -2.59 2.55 25.59
CA ASP A 120 -2.07 3.84 26.05
C ASP A 120 -0.57 3.99 25.81
N LEU A 121 0.18 2.89 25.78
CA LEU A 121 1.60 2.93 25.41
C LEU A 121 1.80 3.36 23.95
N CYS A 122 1.01 2.79 23.02
CA CYS A 122 1.05 3.18 21.62
C CYS A 122 0.57 4.63 21.44
N ALA A 123 -0.52 5.00 22.14
CA ALA A 123 -1.05 6.36 22.11
C ALA A 123 -0.01 7.38 22.58
N GLN A 124 0.64 7.15 23.72
CA GLN A 124 1.67 8.04 24.25
C GLN A 124 2.84 8.18 23.28
N TRP A 125 3.34 7.06 22.73
CA TRP A 125 4.49 7.08 21.83
C TRP A 125 4.22 7.88 20.55
N PHE A 126 3.07 7.67 19.89
CA PHE A 126 2.71 8.46 18.71
C PHE A 126 2.44 9.91 19.06
N SER A 127 1.82 10.18 20.21
CA SER A 127 1.54 11.55 20.65
C SER A 127 2.82 12.34 20.90
N ASP A 128 3.80 11.73 21.57
CA ASP A 128 5.09 12.34 21.86
C ASP A 128 5.88 12.63 20.57
N PHE A 129 5.89 11.67 19.64
CA PHE A 129 6.68 11.83 18.41
C PHE A 129 6.08 12.84 17.42
N LEU A 130 4.74 12.88 17.32
CA LEU A 130 4.00 13.69 16.35
C LEU A 130 3.44 14.99 16.93
N GLY A 131 3.58 15.20 18.25
CA GLY A 131 3.32 16.48 18.91
C GLY A 131 1.85 16.82 19.15
N GLN A 132 0.95 15.84 19.10
CA GLN A 132 -0.47 16.03 19.42
C GLN A 132 -1.10 14.73 19.95
N PRO A 133 -2.25 14.78 20.66
CA PRO A 133 -2.91 13.58 21.18
C PRO A 133 -3.38 12.63 20.07
N LEU A 134 -2.79 11.45 20.00
CA LEU A 134 -3.02 10.43 18.98
C LEU A 134 -3.12 9.04 19.59
N ARG A 135 -3.76 8.12 18.87
CA ARG A 135 -3.84 6.69 19.21
C ARG A 135 -3.47 5.84 18.00
N LEU A 136 -3.13 4.58 18.24
CA LEU A 136 -2.91 3.58 17.20
C LEU A 136 -4.10 2.62 17.19
N ALA A 137 -4.73 2.47 16.03
CA ALA A 137 -5.79 1.51 15.78
C ALA A 137 -5.29 0.39 14.87
N ARG A 138 -5.75 -0.83 15.11
CA ARG A 138 -5.57 -1.98 14.23
C ARG A 138 -6.89 -2.35 13.58
N PHE A 139 -6.88 -2.62 12.28
CA PHE A 139 -8.07 -3.01 11.55
C PHE A 139 -8.62 -4.31 12.12
N ASP A 140 -9.94 -4.40 12.27
CA ASP A 140 -10.59 -5.64 12.71
C ASP A 140 -10.60 -6.65 11.55
N PRO A 141 -9.97 -7.85 11.69
CA PRO A 141 -9.98 -8.85 10.62
C PRO A 141 -11.37 -9.34 10.21
N GLU A 142 -12.39 -9.16 11.05
CA GLU A 142 -13.78 -9.51 10.71
C GLU A 142 -14.52 -8.38 9.98
N GLN A 143 -13.96 -7.17 9.95
CA GLN A 143 -14.53 -6.03 9.26
C GLN A 143 -14.28 -6.14 7.76
N LYS A 144 -15.35 -6.07 6.97
CA LYS A 144 -15.25 -5.95 5.51
C LYS A 144 -15.30 -4.48 5.10
N ARG A 145 -14.30 -4.03 4.35
CA ARG A 145 -14.28 -2.72 3.69
C ARG A 145 -13.94 -2.95 2.23
N LEU A 146 -14.87 -2.63 1.33
CA LEU A 146 -14.72 -2.92 -0.09
C LEU A 146 -14.11 -1.75 -0.85
N SER A 147 -13.30 -2.06 -1.85
CA SER A 147 -12.87 -1.12 -2.87
C SER A 147 -14.06 -0.61 -3.69
N GLU A 148 -13.87 0.51 -4.38
CA GLU A 148 -14.90 1.13 -5.20
C GLU A 148 -15.34 0.21 -6.36
N ARG A 149 -16.59 -0.28 -6.30
CA ARG A 149 -17.15 -1.23 -7.28
C ARG A 149 -17.15 -0.73 -8.72
N GLY A 150 -17.16 0.59 -8.92
CA GLY A 150 -17.05 1.19 -10.26
C GLY A 150 -15.76 0.78 -10.99
N TRP A 151 -14.72 0.39 -10.26
CA TRP A 151 -13.45 -0.08 -10.81
C TRP A 151 -13.27 -1.60 -10.71
N THR A 152 -13.80 -2.23 -9.65
CA THR A 152 -13.58 -3.68 -9.42
C THR A 152 -14.66 -4.57 -10.03
N GLY A 153 -15.77 -4.01 -10.51
CA GLY A 153 -16.87 -4.78 -11.06
C GLY A 153 -17.46 -5.75 -10.02
N ASP A 154 -17.51 -7.03 -10.38
CA ASP A 154 -18.03 -8.10 -9.52
C ASP A 154 -17.00 -8.60 -8.49
N ILE A 155 -15.75 -8.15 -8.58
CA ILE A 155 -14.69 -8.54 -7.63
C ILE A 155 -14.91 -7.77 -6.32
N ALA A 156 -15.20 -8.50 -5.25
CA ALA A 156 -15.28 -7.98 -3.89
C ALA A 156 -13.86 -7.78 -3.31
N ALA A 157 -13.11 -6.83 -3.86
CA ALA A 157 -11.76 -6.53 -3.40
C ALA A 157 -11.81 -5.82 -2.04
N GLU A 158 -11.36 -6.50 -0.98
CA GLU A 158 -11.36 -5.96 0.37
C GLU A 158 -10.11 -5.10 0.62
N ASN A 159 -10.20 -4.17 1.58
CA ASN A 159 -9.12 -3.31 2.02
C ASN A 159 -9.09 -3.27 3.55
N ALA A 160 -7.89 -3.13 4.11
CA ALA A 160 -7.73 -2.60 5.47
C ALA A 160 -7.77 -1.05 5.43
N PHE A 161 -6.79 -0.39 6.07
CA PHE A 161 -6.69 1.08 6.06
C PHE A 161 -6.00 1.66 4.81
N ALA A 162 -5.85 0.89 3.73
CA ALA A 162 -5.38 1.38 2.44
C ALA A 162 -6.30 2.48 1.88
N ASP A 163 -5.80 3.31 0.94
CA ASP A 163 -6.58 4.46 0.48
C ASP A 163 -7.87 4.07 -0.24
N GLY A 164 -7.79 3.12 -1.20
CA GLY A 164 -8.97 2.63 -1.90
C GLY A 164 -8.85 1.27 -2.56
N PHE A 165 -7.64 0.69 -2.66
CA PHE A 165 -7.38 -0.61 -3.27
C PHE A 165 -6.27 -1.33 -2.49
N PRO A 166 -6.27 -2.69 -2.48
CA PRO A 166 -5.43 -3.47 -1.58
C PRO A 166 -3.97 -3.52 -1.99
N MET A 167 -3.71 -3.26 -3.27
CA MET A 167 -2.39 -3.32 -3.87
C MET A 167 -2.17 -2.09 -4.72
N LEU A 168 -0.97 -1.50 -4.60
CA LEU A 168 -0.44 -0.53 -5.55
C LEU A 168 0.70 -1.17 -6.34
N VAL A 169 0.55 -1.20 -7.66
CA VAL A 169 1.55 -1.70 -8.60
C VAL A 169 2.22 -0.52 -9.31
N THR A 170 3.52 -0.62 -9.57
CA THR A 170 4.28 0.30 -10.42
C THR A 170 5.49 -0.41 -11.01
N SER A 171 6.26 0.24 -11.89
CA SER A 171 7.43 -0.37 -12.52
C SER A 171 8.72 0.43 -12.29
N VAL A 172 9.86 -0.27 -12.37
CA VAL A 172 11.19 0.35 -12.40
C VAL A 172 11.30 1.34 -13.56
N ALA A 173 10.78 0.98 -14.73
CA ALA A 173 10.80 1.82 -15.92
C ALA A 173 9.96 3.11 -15.75
N GLY A 174 8.80 3.03 -15.09
CA GLY A 174 7.96 4.18 -14.77
C GLY A 174 8.67 5.18 -13.86
N LEU A 175 9.34 4.71 -12.81
CA LEU A 175 10.16 5.58 -11.96
C LEU A 175 11.35 6.18 -12.72
N GLY A 176 12.03 5.37 -13.55
CA GLY A 176 13.15 5.85 -14.36
C GLY A 176 12.76 6.97 -15.32
N GLU A 177 11.59 6.88 -15.93
CA GLU A 177 11.06 7.94 -16.79
C GLU A 177 10.73 9.21 -16.01
N LEU A 178 10.11 9.08 -14.83
CA LEU A 178 9.87 10.24 -13.96
C LEU A 178 11.18 10.92 -13.57
N ASN A 179 12.18 10.16 -13.12
CA ASN A 179 13.48 10.70 -12.71
C ASN A 179 14.20 11.39 -13.87
N ARG A 180 14.14 10.85 -15.09
CA ARG A 180 14.63 11.54 -16.29
C ARG A 180 14.01 12.93 -16.45
N ARG A 181 12.68 13.03 -16.28
CA ARG A 181 11.97 14.31 -16.39
C ARG A 181 12.30 15.26 -15.26
N LEU A 182 12.44 14.77 -14.03
CA LEU A 182 12.84 15.58 -12.87
C LEU A 182 14.22 16.21 -13.10
N VAL A 183 15.21 15.40 -13.49
CA VAL A 183 16.57 15.87 -13.77
C VAL A 183 16.58 16.87 -14.94
N ALA A 184 15.83 16.60 -16.01
CA ALA A 184 15.70 17.53 -17.14
C ALA A 184 15.09 18.90 -16.73
N ASN A 185 14.29 18.94 -15.66
CA ASN A 185 13.70 20.15 -15.09
C ASN A 185 14.51 20.73 -13.92
N GLY A 186 15.71 20.20 -13.63
CA GLY A 186 16.59 20.73 -12.58
C GLY A 186 16.27 20.25 -11.16
N HIS A 187 15.46 19.21 -11.02
CA HIS A 187 15.15 18.56 -9.74
C HIS A 187 16.06 17.35 -9.50
N ALA A 188 16.20 16.96 -8.23
CA ALA A 188 16.87 15.71 -7.88
C ALA A 188 16.00 14.50 -8.25
N GLU A 189 16.64 13.34 -8.42
CA GLU A 189 15.92 12.08 -8.54
C GLU A 189 15.21 11.72 -7.24
N VAL A 190 14.09 11.03 -7.37
CA VAL A 190 13.32 10.50 -6.25
C VAL A 190 13.40 8.98 -6.20
N ALA A 191 13.29 8.45 -4.99
CA ALA A 191 13.32 7.01 -4.75
C ALA A 191 11.90 6.42 -4.73
N MET A 192 11.79 5.11 -4.99
CA MET A 192 10.51 4.41 -5.13
C MET A 192 9.62 4.51 -3.89
N GLU A 193 10.22 4.62 -2.71
CA GLU A 193 9.52 4.65 -1.42
C GLU A 193 8.54 5.82 -1.30
N ARG A 194 8.75 6.92 -2.05
CA ARG A 194 7.84 8.08 -2.12
C ARG A 194 6.48 7.72 -2.70
N PHE A 195 6.43 6.73 -3.60
CA PHE A 195 5.19 6.28 -4.25
C PHE A 195 4.48 5.18 -3.46
N ARG A 196 5.16 4.61 -2.46
CA ARG A 196 4.61 3.61 -1.53
C ARG A 196 3.92 2.41 -2.21
N PRO A 197 4.50 1.83 -3.29
CA PRO A 197 3.91 0.68 -3.96
C PRO A 197 3.94 -0.54 -3.04
N ASN A 198 3.12 -1.54 -3.34
CA ASN A 198 3.25 -2.89 -2.78
C ASN A 198 4.09 -3.79 -3.67
N LEU A 199 3.90 -3.66 -4.99
CA LEU A 199 4.54 -4.47 -6.00
C LEU A 199 5.25 -3.55 -7.00
N VAL A 200 6.56 -3.73 -7.13
CA VAL A 200 7.35 -3.09 -8.18
C VAL A 200 7.69 -4.14 -9.23
N LEU A 201 7.32 -3.87 -10.48
CA LEU A 201 7.59 -4.72 -11.63
C LEU A 201 8.86 -4.29 -12.36
N ASP A 202 9.50 -5.25 -13.01
CA ASP A 202 10.54 -5.04 -14.00
C ASP A 202 10.24 -5.86 -15.26
N GLY A 203 10.85 -5.52 -16.39
CA GLY A 203 10.58 -6.10 -17.71
C GLY A 203 9.52 -5.37 -18.54
N LEU A 204 9.10 -4.18 -18.09
CA LEU A 204 8.14 -3.31 -18.80
C LEU A 204 8.83 -2.08 -19.36
N ASP A 205 8.26 -1.53 -20.43
CA ASP A 205 8.55 -0.16 -20.85
C ASP A 205 8.01 0.86 -19.83
N ALA A 206 8.46 2.11 -19.94
CA ALA A 206 7.98 3.16 -19.05
C ALA A 206 6.45 3.31 -19.14
N HIS A 207 5.78 3.21 -17.99
CA HIS A 207 4.32 3.20 -17.87
C HIS A 207 3.62 1.99 -18.51
N GLY A 208 4.37 0.93 -18.86
CA GLY A 208 3.79 -0.31 -19.37
C GLY A 208 2.83 -0.97 -18.38
N GLU A 209 2.97 -0.71 -17.08
CA GLU A 209 2.06 -1.22 -16.06
C GLU A 209 0.62 -0.72 -16.23
N ASP A 210 0.41 0.44 -16.87
CA ASP A 210 -0.93 1.03 -17.06
C ASP A 210 -1.74 0.31 -18.15
N ALA A 211 -1.07 -0.47 -19.00
CA ALA A 211 -1.68 -1.24 -20.07
C ALA A 211 -1.99 -2.69 -19.69
N LEU A 212 -1.49 -3.16 -18.54
CA LEU A 212 -1.74 -4.52 -18.05
C LEU A 212 -3.18 -4.61 -17.52
N ASP A 213 -3.90 -5.64 -17.93
CA ASP A 213 -5.25 -5.94 -17.44
C ASP A 213 -5.22 -6.93 -16.26
N GLU A 214 -4.44 -7.99 -16.39
CA GLU A 214 -4.19 -9.00 -15.35
C GLU A 214 -2.70 -9.36 -15.30
N ILE A 215 -2.18 -9.64 -14.11
CA ILE A 215 -0.86 -10.21 -13.91
C ILE A 215 -1.03 -11.57 -13.23
N VAL A 216 -0.37 -12.59 -13.76
CA VAL A 216 -0.34 -13.93 -13.19
C VAL A 216 1.09 -14.25 -12.76
N PHE A 217 1.25 -14.64 -11.50
CA PHE A 217 2.52 -15.16 -10.97
C PHE A 217 2.34 -16.62 -10.56
N ASP A 218 3.18 -17.50 -11.08
CA ASP A 218 3.29 -18.86 -10.56
C ASP A 218 4.09 -18.83 -9.25
N THR A 219 3.53 -19.41 -8.19
CA THR A 219 4.19 -19.57 -6.88
C THR A 219 4.17 -21.03 -6.45
N ASP A 220 4.97 -21.38 -5.44
CA ASP A 220 5.03 -22.74 -4.90
C ASP A 220 3.66 -23.21 -4.35
N ASP A 221 2.82 -22.29 -3.88
CA ASP A 221 1.48 -22.56 -3.34
C ASP A 221 0.36 -22.40 -4.39
N GLY A 222 0.71 -22.15 -5.65
CA GLY A 222 -0.22 -22.00 -6.77
C GLY A 222 -0.20 -20.62 -7.43
N PRO A 223 -1.03 -20.39 -8.45
CA PRO A 223 -1.02 -19.14 -9.20
C PRO A 223 -1.66 -18.00 -8.39
N VAL A 224 -0.96 -16.87 -8.31
CA VAL A 224 -1.49 -15.58 -7.84
C VAL A 224 -1.95 -14.78 -9.05
N ARG A 225 -3.17 -14.24 -9.00
CA ARG A 225 -3.76 -13.40 -10.06
C ARG A 225 -4.10 -12.02 -9.53
N LEU A 226 -3.58 -10.99 -10.18
CA LEU A 226 -3.82 -9.59 -9.83
C LEU A 226 -4.52 -8.89 -11.00
N LYS A 227 -5.76 -8.45 -10.79
CA LYS A 227 -6.48 -7.61 -11.74
C LYS A 227 -6.11 -6.14 -11.53
N LEU A 228 -5.66 -5.46 -12.57
CA LEU A 228 -5.39 -4.02 -12.51
C LEU A 228 -6.67 -3.26 -12.85
N VAL A 229 -7.13 -2.45 -11.91
CA VAL A 229 -8.50 -1.90 -11.96
C VAL A 229 -8.55 -0.39 -12.14
N LYS A 230 -7.50 0.35 -11.73
CA LYS A 230 -7.53 1.82 -11.75
C LYS A 230 -6.11 2.40 -11.71
N PRO A 231 -5.78 3.38 -12.58
CA PRO A 231 -4.55 4.16 -12.44
C PRO A 231 -4.49 4.91 -11.10
N CYS A 232 -3.31 4.93 -10.47
CA CYS A 232 -3.14 5.60 -9.19
C CYS A 232 -2.97 7.13 -9.36
N GLY A 233 -4.05 7.87 -9.14
CA GLY A 233 -3.99 9.33 -9.01
C GLY A 233 -3.07 9.73 -7.84
N ARG A 234 -2.05 10.55 -8.12
CA ARG A 234 -1.06 10.93 -7.10
C ARG A 234 -1.60 12.07 -6.24
N CYS A 235 -1.56 11.85 -4.92
CA CYS A 235 -1.76 12.89 -3.91
C CYS A 235 -0.42 13.57 -3.57
N PRO A 236 -0.36 14.55 -2.65
CA PRO A 236 0.90 15.24 -2.28
C PRO A 236 1.93 14.39 -1.51
N ILE A 237 1.62 13.13 -1.16
CA ILE A 237 2.52 12.29 -0.35
C ILE A 237 3.90 12.05 -1.00
N PRO A 238 4.03 11.81 -2.33
CA PRO A 238 5.34 11.64 -2.97
C PRO A 238 6.26 12.86 -2.86
N ASP A 239 5.71 14.06 -2.57
CA ASP A 239 6.48 15.28 -2.34
C ASP A 239 7.13 15.31 -0.94
N VAL A 240 6.83 14.33 -0.08
CA VAL A 240 7.45 14.19 1.24
C VAL A 240 8.70 13.32 1.14
N ASP A 241 9.84 13.86 1.54
CA ASP A 241 11.07 13.10 1.65
C ASP A 241 10.97 12.05 2.77
N PRO A 242 11.17 10.75 2.49
CA PRO A 242 11.02 9.70 3.49
C PRO A 242 12.15 9.66 4.53
N ALA A 243 13.28 10.33 4.27
CA ALA A 243 14.41 10.41 5.19
C ALA A 243 14.35 11.65 6.09
N THR A 244 13.81 12.77 5.61
CA THR A 244 13.79 14.05 6.35
C THR A 244 12.40 14.52 6.77
N ALA A 245 11.34 13.98 6.15
CA ALA A 245 9.96 14.46 6.24
C ALA A 245 9.73 15.89 5.72
N GLU A 246 10.67 16.43 4.94
CA GLU A 246 10.50 17.72 4.27
C GLU A 246 9.57 17.58 3.06
N THR A 247 8.75 18.61 2.81
CA THR A 247 7.79 18.65 1.70
C THR A 247 8.31 19.53 0.56
N GLY A 248 8.02 19.15 -0.69
CA GLY A 248 8.38 19.94 -1.88
C GLY A 248 9.83 19.77 -2.32
N ALA A 249 10.46 18.66 -1.89
CA ALA A 249 11.80 18.23 -2.28
C ALA A 249 11.74 17.30 -3.49
#